data_AF-A0A7S4GF51-F1
#
_entry.id   AF-A0A7S4GF51-F1
#
_cell.length_a   1.000
_cell.length_b   1.000
_cell.length_c   1.000
_cell.angle_alpha   90.00
_cell.angle_beta   90.00
_cell.angle_gamma   90.00
#
_symmetry.space_group_name_H-M   'P 1'
#
loop_
_entity.id
_entity.type
_entity.pdbx_description
1 polymer ?
#
loop_
_entity_poly.entity_id
_entity_poly.type
_entity_poly.pdbx_seq_one_letter_code
_entity_poly.pdbx_strand_id
1 'polypeptide(L)'
;MNATGGGAFKYAATIKSMLGITLQPHPEMECLIRGLNFLLHTKPDEVFTVDLQTKERHAVKLDKVYPYIVVNIGSGVSILKVTGQNKFQRISGTSVGGGTFW
;
A
#
# COMPACT_ATOMS: atom_id res chain seq x y z
N MET A 1 5.11 6.33 -18.69
CA MET A 1 5.64 6.06 -17.34
C MET A 1 4.49 5.64 -16.44
N ASN A 2 4.52 4.44 -15.85
CA ASN A 2 3.49 3.99 -14.92
C ASN A 2 3.57 4.80 -13.62
N ALA A 3 2.44 5.28 -13.13
CA ALA A 3 2.35 6.01 -11.86
C ALA A 3 1.05 5.66 -11.15
N THR A 4 1.02 5.77 -9.83
CA THR A 4 -0.18 5.54 -9.02
C THR A 4 -0.33 6.61 -7.94
N GLY A 5 -1.40 6.54 -7.16
CA GLY A 5 -1.76 7.55 -6.18
C GLY A 5 -2.41 8.80 -6.79
N GLY A 6 -3.01 9.65 -5.93
CA GLY A 6 -3.74 10.83 -6.39
C GLY A 6 -2.89 11.81 -7.23
N GLY A 7 -1.60 11.90 -6.95
CA GLY A 7 -0.66 12.74 -7.71
C GLY A 7 -0.49 12.32 -9.17
N ALA A 8 -0.58 11.02 -9.47
CA ALA A 8 -0.45 10.52 -10.84
C ALA A 8 -1.55 11.07 -11.76
N PHE A 9 -2.76 11.25 -11.23
CA PHE A 9 -3.87 11.86 -11.95
C PHE A 9 -3.77 13.38 -11.94
N LYS A 10 -3.55 13.98 -10.75
CA LYS A 10 -3.53 15.43 -10.55
C LYS A 10 -2.47 16.14 -11.40
N TYR A 11 -1.28 15.54 -11.52
CA TYR A 11 -0.12 16.19 -12.16
C TYR A 11 0.23 15.63 -13.53
N ALA A 12 -0.59 14.76 -14.13
CA ALA A 12 -0.32 14.15 -15.43
C ALA A 12 -0.06 15.19 -16.54
N ALA A 13 -0.92 16.20 -16.66
CA ALA A 13 -0.79 17.25 -17.66
C ALA A 13 0.44 18.13 -17.40
N THR A 14 0.69 18.49 -16.14
CA THR A 14 1.86 19.28 -15.72
C THR A 14 3.17 18.58 -16.06
N ILE A 15 3.27 17.28 -15.75
CA ILE A 15 4.45 16.46 -16.07
C ILE A 15 4.62 16.32 -17.59
N LYS A 16 3.54 16.16 -18.34
CA LYS A 16 3.60 16.10 -19.80
C LYS A 16 4.10 17.42 -20.41
N SER A 17 3.61 18.55 -19.91
CA SER A 17 3.98 19.88 -20.39
C SER A 17 5.44 20.22 -20.08
N MET A 18 5.87 20.03 -18.83
CA MET A 18 7.21 20.46 -18.40
C MET A 18 8.32 19.51 -18.82
N LEU A 19 8.04 18.20 -18.85
CA LEU A 19 9.07 17.17 -19.04
C LEU A 19 8.87 16.35 -20.33
N GLY A 20 7.79 16.58 -21.08
CA GLY A 20 7.45 15.77 -22.25
C GLY A 20 7.00 14.33 -21.93
N ILE A 21 6.96 13.94 -20.65
CA ILE A 21 6.68 12.57 -20.22
C ILE A 21 5.17 12.34 -20.11
N THR A 22 4.67 11.29 -20.79
CA THR A 22 3.29 10.84 -20.62
C THR A 22 3.19 9.89 -19.42
N LEU A 23 2.42 10.28 -18.40
CA LEU A 23 2.05 9.37 -17.31
C LEU A 23 0.95 8.40 -17.74
N GLN A 24 1.01 7.19 -17.20
CA GLN A 24 -0.02 6.16 -17.25
C GLN A 24 -0.49 5.94 -15.80
N PRO A 25 -1.55 6.63 -15.36
CA PRO A 25 -2.06 6.52 -14.01
C PRO A 25 -2.75 5.16 -13.77
N HIS A 26 -2.48 4.54 -12.62
CA HIS A 26 -3.09 3.30 -12.17
C HIS A 26 -3.78 3.49 -10.81
N PRO A 27 -4.87 2.75 -10.52
CA PRO A 27 -5.57 2.84 -9.23
C PRO A 27 -4.67 2.48 -8.04
N GLU A 28 -4.63 3.36 -7.02
CA GLU A 28 -3.72 3.25 -5.86
C GLU A 28 -3.85 1.93 -5.11
N MET A 29 -5.08 1.55 -4.75
CA MET A 29 -5.31 0.35 -3.94
C MET A 29 -4.96 -0.93 -4.70
N GLU A 30 -5.17 -0.97 -6.01
CA GLU A 30 -4.81 -2.13 -6.81
C GLU A 30 -3.29 -2.30 -6.90
N CYS A 31 -2.56 -1.20 -7.14
CA CYS A 31 -1.10 -1.22 -7.12
C CYS A 31 -0.54 -1.63 -5.76
N LEU A 32 -1.11 -1.10 -4.67
CA LEU A 32 -0.73 -1.44 -3.30
C LEU A 32 -0.88 -2.94 -3.03
N ILE A 33 -2.06 -3.51 -3.31
CA ILE A 33 -2.32 -4.93 -3.03
C ILE A 33 -1.47 -5.84 -3.92
N ARG A 34 -1.26 -5.48 -5.20
CA ARG A 34 -0.38 -6.24 -6.10
C ARG A 34 1.07 -6.24 -5.62
N GLY A 35 1.61 -5.07 -5.25
CA GLY A 35 2.97 -4.93 -4.74
C GLY A 35 3.17 -5.67 -3.43
N LEU A 36 2.23 -5.52 -2.49
CA LEU A 36 2.28 -6.23 -1.21
C LEU A 36 2.23 -7.75 -1.43
N ASN A 37 1.27 -8.26 -2.21
CA ASN A 37 1.21 -9.69 -2.51
C ASN A 37 2.50 -10.20 -3.16
N PHE A 38 3.10 -9.44 -4.07
CA PHE A 38 4.39 -9.81 -4.66
C PHE A 38 5.46 -9.99 -3.58
N LEU A 39 5.60 -9.03 -2.66
CA LEU A 39 6.58 -9.11 -1.57
C LEU A 39 6.32 -10.30 -0.64
N LEU A 40 5.07 -10.51 -0.22
CA LEU A 40 4.68 -11.62 0.67
C LEU A 40 5.02 -13.01 0.10
N HIS A 41 5.05 -13.17 -1.22
CA HIS A 41 5.34 -14.45 -1.88
C HIS A 41 6.79 -14.60 -2.33
N THR A 42 7.56 -13.51 -2.46
CA THR A 42 8.89 -13.54 -3.09
C THR A 42 10.04 -13.20 -2.14
N LYS A 43 9.76 -12.54 -1.03
CA LYS A 43 10.77 -12.10 -0.07
C LYS A 43 10.53 -12.72 1.30
N PRO A 44 11.32 -13.74 1.69
CA PRO A 44 11.34 -14.16 3.08
C PRO A 44 11.79 -12.97 3.95
N ASP A 45 11.25 -12.88 5.16
CA ASP A 45 11.58 -11.88 6.20
C ASP A 45 11.14 -10.42 5.93
N GLU A 46 10.37 -10.18 4.88
CA GLU A 46 9.81 -8.85 4.61
C GLU A 46 8.79 -8.41 5.68
N VAL A 47 8.04 -9.37 6.22
CA VAL A 47 7.03 -9.12 7.28
C VAL A 47 7.64 -9.41 8.64
N PHE A 48 7.32 -8.58 9.62
CA PHE A 48 7.80 -8.73 10.98
C PHE A 48 6.80 -8.25 12.02
N THR A 49 6.97 -8.72 13.24
CA THR A 49 6.35 -8.17 14.45
C THR A 49 7.42 -7.52 15.32
N VAL A 50 6.99 -6.63 16.21
CA VAL A 50 7.87 -5.98 17.18
C VAL A 50 7.41 -6.37 18.58
N ASP A 51 8.31 -6.89 19.40
CA ASP A 51 8.06 -7.08 20.81
C ASP A 51 8.04 -5.71 21.50
N LEU A 52 6.94 -5.37 22.18
CA LEU A 52 6.74 -4.02 22.73
C LEU A 52 7.57 -3.75 23.98
N GLN A 53 8.07 -4.78 24.67
CA GLN A 53 8.89 -4.63 25.87
C GLN A 53 10.36 -4.47 25.51
N THR A 54 10.88 -5.39 24.69
CA THR A 54 12.28 -5.45 24.29
C THR A 54 12.59 -4.57 23.09
N LYS A 55 11.56 -4.20 22.31
CA LYS A 55 11.66 -3.48 21.02
C LYS A 55 12.37 -4.30 19.93
N GLU A 56 12.50 -5.61 20.12
CA GLU A 56 13.11 -6.50 19.15
C GLU A 56 12.17 -6.78 17.97
N ARG A 57 12.76 -6.90 16.78
CA ARG A 57 12.06 -7.25 15.54
C ARG A 57 12.16 -8.75 15.30
N HIS A 58 11.02 -9.39 15.06
CA HIS A 58 10.95 -10.81 14.71
C HIS A 58 10.34 -10.98 13.34
N ALA A 59 11.08 -11.59 12.41
CA ALA A 59 10.56 -11.94 11.10
C ALA A 59 9.39 -12.92 11.23
N VAL A 60 8.34 -12.72 10.44
CA VAL A 60 7.16 -13.57 10.43
C VAL A 60 7.19 -14.43 9.19
N LYS A 61 7.20 -15.75 9.38
CA LYS A 61 6.98 -16.71 8.30
C LYS A 61 5.47 -16.91 8.12
N LEU A 62 4.97 -16.56 6.95
CA LEU A 62 3.55 -16.72 6.61
C LEU A 62 3.35 -18.06 5.89
N ASP A 63 2.89 -19.08 6.62
CA ASP A 63 2.54 -20.38 6.01
C ASP A 63 1.28 -20.28 5.13
N LYS A 64 0.38 -19.34 5.46
CA LYS A 64 -0.79 -18.97 4.66
C LYS A 64 -0.93 -17.46 4.66
N VAL A 65 -0.95 -16.86 3.48
CA VAL A 65 -1.02 -15.40 3.32
C VAL A 65 -2.44 -14.86 3.54
N TYR A 66 -3.46 -15.56 3.00
CA TYR A 66 -4.85 -15.08 3.03
C TYR A 66 -5.69 -15.80 4.10
N PRO A 67 -6.73 -15.11 4.64
CA PRO A 67 -7.06 -13.70 4.46
C PRO A 67 -6.21 -12.77 5.34
N TYR A 68 -6.09 -11.50 4.95
CA TYR A 68 -5.44 -10.48 5.78
C TYR A 68 -6.11 -9.10 5.64
N ILE A 69 -5.82 -8.21 6.59
CA ILE A 69 -6.25 -6.80 6.57
C ILE A 69 -5.03 -5.94 6.33
N VAL A 70 -5.15 -4.98 5.41
CA VAL A 70 -4.16 -3.92 5.22
C VAL A 70 -4.70 -2.63 5.80
N VAL A 71 -3.92 -2.01 6.68
CA VAL A 71 -4.16 -0.66 7.15
C VAL A 71 -3.10 0.24 6.51
N ASN A 72 -3.46 0.91 5.43
CA ASN A 72 -2.57 1.84 4.73
C ASN A 72 -2.67 3.22 5.37
N ILE A 73 -1.60 3.66 6.04
CA ILE A 73 -1.53 4.94 6.75
C ILE A 73 -0.69 5.92 5.92
N GLY A 74 -1.35 6.92 5.34
CA GLY A 74 -0.74 8.06 4.66
C GLY A 74 -1.25 9.37 5.26
N SER A 75 -1.61 10.36 4.42
CA SER A 75 -2.27 11.59 4.91
C SER A 75 -3.57 11.28 5.66
N GLY A 76 -4.38 10.36 5.13
CA GLY A 76 -5.47 9.68 5.84
C GLY A 76 -5.16 8.18 5.99
N VAL A 77 -6.15 7.39 6.39
CA VAL A 77 -6.03 5.93 6.55
C VAL A 77 -7.06 5.21 5.68
N SER A 78 -6.63 4.15 5.00
CA SER A 78 -7.52 3.22 4.31
C SER A 78 -7.35 1.81 4.83
N ILE A 79 -8.48 1.14 5.09
CA ILE A 79 -8.51 -0.21 5.64
C ILE A 79 -9.12 -1.14 4.59
N LEU A 80 -8.35 -2.15 4.18
CA LEU A 80 -8.73 -3.11 3.15
C LEU A 80 -8.76 -4.52 3.70
N LYS A 81 -9.79 -5.29 3.34
CA LYS A 81 -9.85 -6.74 3.53
C LYS A 81 -9.37 -7.41 2.25
N VAL A 82 -8.40 -8.31 2.36
CA VAL A 82 -7.86 -9.10 1.24
C VAL A 82 -8.15 -10.57 1.47
N THR A 83 -8.87 -11.19 0.54
CA THR A 83 -9.32 -12.58 0.64
C THR A 83 -8.64 -13.53 -0.34
N GLY A 84 -7.83 -12.99 -1.26
CA GLY A 84 -7.05 -13.78 -2.21
C GLY A 84 -6.28 -12.89 -3.17
N GLN A 85 -5.56 -13.52 -4.10
CA GLN A 85 -4.83 -12.83 -5.16
C GLN A 85 -5.78 -11.93 -5.96
N ASN A 86 -5.52 -10.63 -5.98
CA ASN A 86 -6.37 -9.60 -6.61
C ASN A 86 -7.82 -9.52 -6.09
N LYS A 87 -8.13 -10.15 -4.94
CA LYS A 87 -9.46 -10.10 -4.31
C LYS A 87 -9.38 -9.27 -3.04
N PHE A 88 -9.77 -8.01 -3.14
CA PHE A 88 -9.77 -7.08 -2.02
C PHE A 88 -10.97 -6.13 -2.04
N GLN A 89 -11.31 -5.61 -0.87
CA GLN A 89 -12.35 -4.60 -0.70
C GLN A 89 -11.88 -3.59 0.34
N ARG A 90 -12.07 -2.29 0.07
CA ARG A 90 -11.94 -1.25 1.09
C ARG A 90 -13.14 -1.36 2.04
N ILE A 91 -12.88 -1.72 3.29
CA ILE A 91 -13.91 -1.95 4.30
C ILE A 91 -14.09 -0.75 5.23
N SER A 92 -13.08 0.12 5.35
CA SER A 92 -13.16 1.32 6.17
C SER A 92 -12.04 2.31 5.81
N GLY A 93 -12.02 3.45 6.51
CA GLY A 93 -10.93 4.40 6.53
C GLY A 93 -11.26 5.58 7.44
N THR A 94 -10.27 6.43 7.69
CA THR A 94 -10.43 7.65 8.49
C THR A 94 -9.62 8.78 7.86
N SER A 95 -10.10 10.02 8.02
CA SER A 95 -9.33 11.22 7.69
C SER A 95 -8.26 11.52 8.75
N VAL A 96 -8.37 10.93 9.95
CA VAL A 96 -7.39 11.07 11.04
C VAL A 96 -6.22 10.12 10.76
N GLY A 97 -5.25 10.60 9.97
CA GLY A 97 -4.04 9.88 9.60
C GLY A 97 -2.78 10.66 9.91
N GLY A 98 -1.70 10.38 9.19
CA GLY A 98 -0.43 11.08 9.36
C GLY A 98 -0.53 12.58 9.08
N GLY A 99 -1.42 13.00 8.20
CA GLY A 99 -1.66 14.42 7.91
C GLY A 99 -2.49 15.15 8.98
N THR A 100 -3.04 14.44 9.97
CA THR A 100 -3.68 15.04 11.15
C THR A 100 -2.71 15.13 12.32
N PHE A 101 -1.72 14.23 12.37
CA PHE A 101 -0.68 14.25 13.40
C PHE A 101 0.33 15.40 13.20
N TRP A 102 0.64 15.72 11.94
CA TRP A 102 1.55 16.79 11.53
C TRP A 102 0.83 18.12 11.30
#